data_AF-A0A7L0UTG3-F1
#
_entry.id   AF-A0A7L0UTG3-F1
#
_cell.length_a   1.000
_cell.length_b   1.000
_cell.length_c   1.000
_cell.angle_alpha   90.00
_cell.angle_beta   90.00
_cell.angle_gamma   90.00
#
_symmetry.space_group_name_H-M   'P 1'
#
loop_
_entity.id
_entity.type
_entity.pdbx_description
1 polymer ?
#
loop_
_entity_poly.entity_id
_entity_poly.type
_entity_poly.pdbx_seq_one_letter_code
_entity_poly.pdbx_strand_id
1 'polypeptide(L)'
;LLQHLKRIISDLCKLYNLPQHPDVEMLDQPLPAEQSQQEEVSSEEEDEEMPEDSEDLDHYEMKEEEPADGKKTEDEGIGKENLAILEKIKKNQRQDYLNGAVSGSVQATDRLMKELRDIYRSPSFKGGYYAVELVNDSLYDWNVKLLKVDEDSALHNDLQILKEKEGTDFILLNFSFKDNFPFDPPFVRVVSPVLSGG
;
A
#
# COMPACT_ATOMS: atom_id res chain seq x y z
N LEU A 1 6.94 -33.39 -7.36
CA LEU A 1 6.14 -32.14 -7.52
C LEU A 1 5.86 -31.85 -9.00
N LEU A 2 6.89 -31.76 -9.84
CA LEU A 2 6.78 -31.48 -11.30
C LEU A 2 5.85 -32.43 -12.07
N GLN A 3 5.93 -33.74 -11.78
CA GLN A 3 5.04 -34.76 -12.35
C GLN A 3 3.54 -34.51 -12.05
N HIS A 4 3.25 -33.99 -10.85
CA HIS A 4 1.87 -33.69 -10.43
C HIS A 4 1.37 -32.42 -11.13
N LEU A 5 2.23 -31.42 -11.29
CA LEU A 5 1.96 -30.19 -12.03
C LEU A 5 1.68 -30.49 -13.52
N LYS A 6 2.52 -31.31 -14.16
CA LYS A 6 2.34 -31.77 -15.54
C LYS A 6 1.00 -32.47 -15.75
N ARG A 7 0.59 -33.32 -14.79
CA ARG A 7 -0.71 -34.01 -14.82
C ARG A 7 -1.87 -33.02 -14.79
N ILE A 8 -1.86 -32.07 -13.86
CA ILE A 8 -2.93 -31.07 -13.70
C ILE A 8 -3.05 -30.19 -14.95
N ILE A 9 -1.93 -29.70 -15.48
CA ILE A 9 -1.93 -28.85 -16.69
C ILE A 9 -2.46 -29.64 -17.89
N SER A 10 -2.03 -30.90 -18.06
CA SER A 10 -2.50 -31.75 -19.16
C SER A 10 -4.01 -32.04 -19.08
N ASP A 11 -4.52 -32.30 -17.88
CA ASP A 11 -5.95 -32.60 -17.67
C ASP A 11 -6.81 -31.34 -17.89
N LEU A 12 -6.32 -30.15 -17.52
CA LEU A 12 -6.97 -28.87 -17.82
C LEU A 12 -6.98 -28.58 -19.33
N CYS A 13 -5.86 -28.75 -20.03
CA CYS A 13 -5.81 -28.53 -21.48
C CYS A 13 -6.80 -29.43 -22.23
N LYS A 14 -6.95 -30.70 -21.80
CA LYS A 14 -7.96 -31.61 -22.36
C LYS A 14 -9.39 -31.20 -22.05
N LEU A 15 -9.66 -30.73 -20.84
CA LEU A 15 -11.00 -30.32 -20.42
C LEU A 15 -11.51 -29.10 -21.19
N TYR A 16 -10.60 -28.19 -21.56
CA TYR A 16 -10.91 -26.95 -22.29
C TYR A 16 -10.58 -27.02 -23.79
N ASN A 17 -10.24 -28.19 -24.33
CA ASN A 17 -9.88 -28.39 -25.75
C ASN A 17 -8.76 -27.43 -26.24
N LEU A 18 -7.78 -27.15 -25.38
CA LEU A 18 -6.64 -26.29 -25.69
C LEU A 18 -5.47 -27.11 -26.25
N PRO A 19 -4.74 -26.60 -27.26
CA PRO A 19 -3.52 -27.24 -27.73
C PRO A 19 -2.46 -27.25 -26.62
N GLN A 20 -1.87 -28.42 -26.37
CA GLN A 20 -0.86 -28.58 -25.34
C GLN A 20 0.47 -28.00 -25.84
N HIS A 21 1.07 -27.09 -25.04
CA HIS A 21 2.35 -26.48 -25.37
C HIS A 21 3.50 -27.48 -25.13
N PRO A 22 4.50 -27.57 -26.03
CA PRO A 22 5.62 -28.52 -25.93
C PRO A 22 6.40 -28.41 -24.61
N ASP A 23 6.45 -27.23 -24.00
CA ASP A 23 7.12 -27.01 -22.72
C ASP A 23 6.50 -27.84 -21.57
N VAL A 24 5.20 -28.17 -21.65
CA VAL A 24 4.53 -29.02 -20.65
C VAL A 24 5.04 -30.47 -20.74
N GLU A 25 5.48 -30.91 -21.91
CA GLU A 25 6.06 -32.24 -22.09
C GLU A 25 7.47 -32.31 -21.52
N MET A 26 8.21 -31.19 -21.55
CA MET A 26 9.59 -31.07 -21.10
C MET A 26 9.77 -30.90 -19.58
N LEU A 27 8.69 -30.71 -18.81
CA LEU A 27 8.72 -30.58 -17.35
C LEU A 27 9.34 -31.76 -16.59
N ASP A 28 9.50 -32.90 -17.26
CA ASP A 28 10.06 -34.13 -16.69
C ASP A 28 11.55 -34.32 -17.01
N GLN A 29 12.14 -33.47 -17.85
CA GLN A 29 13.54 -33.59 -18.21
C GLN A 29 14.44 -33.03 -17.10
N PRO A 30 15.45 -33.80 -16.63
CA PRO A 30 16.45 -33.28 -15.72
C PRO A 30 17.26 -32.20 -16.43
N LEU A 31 17.49 -31.07 -15.75
CA LEU A 31 18.35 -30.00 -16.25
C LEU A 31 19.77 -30.55 -16.46
N PRO A 32 20.43 -30.28 -17.61
CA PRO A 32 21.77 -30.76 -17.85
C PRO A 32 22.75 -30.11 -16.86
N ALA A 33 23.53 -30.96 -16.18
CA ALA A 33 24.68 -30.52 -15.39
C ALA A 33 25.81 -30.16 -16.35
N GLU A 34 26.35 -28.95 -16.21
CA GLU A 34 27.48 -28.45 -16.99
C GLU A 34 28.72 -29.33 -16.80
N GLN A 35 29.25 -29.92 -17.89
CA GLN A 35 30.64 -30.35 -17.98
C GLN A 35 31.20 -30.15 -19.40
N SER A 36 32.44 -29.68 -19.39
CA SER A 36 33.24 -29.10 -20.46
C SER A 36 33.70 -30.04 -21.59
N GLN A 37 33.76 -29.46 -22.80
CA GLN A 37 34.71 -29.65 -23.91
C GLN A 37 34.91 -31.04 -24.57
N GLN A 38 34.58 -31.13 -25.87
CA GLN A 38 35.51 -31.26 -27.03
C GLN A 38 34.77 -31.79 -28.27
N GLU A 39 34.76 -31.03 -29.37
CA GLU A 39 35.23 -31.44 -30.72
C GLU A 39 34.92 -30.35 -31.77
N GLU A 40 35.96 -30.00 -32.54
CA GLU A 40 36.00 -29.09 -33.70
C GLU A 40 35.12 -29.63 -34.86
N VAL A 41 34.66 -28.90 -35.89
CA VAL A 41 35.41 -28.09 -36.86
C VAL A 41 34.47 -27.37 -37.87
N SER A 42 34.81 -26.12 -38.17
CA SER A 42 34.64 -25.34 -39.42
C SER A 42 33.27 -24.79 -39.86
N SER A 43 33.11 -23.48 -39.66
CA SER A 43 32.89 -22.51 -40.76
C SER A 43 33.14 -21.07 -40.27
N GLU A 44 34.08 -20.39 -40.93
CA GLU A 44 34.57 -19.01 -40.70
C GLU A 44 33.43 -17.97 -40.86
N GLU A 45 33.10 -17.24 -39.79
CA GLU A 45 33.45 -15.84 -39.47
C GLU A 45 32.72 -14.74 -40.28
N GLU A 46 31.62 -14.24 -39.71
CA GLU A 46 31.32 -12.81 -39.53
C GLU A 46 30.31 -12.74 -38.35
N ASP A 47 30.85 -12.87 -37.13
CA ASP A 47 30.11 -12.88 -35.88
C ASP A 47 30.18 -11.46 -35.28
N GLU A 48 29.06 -10.73 -35.27
CA GLU A 48 28.94 -9.53 -34.45
C GLU A 48 28.93 -9.99 -32.99
N GLU A 49 30.08 -9.87 -32.33
CA GLU A 49 30.26 -10.12 -30.90
C GLU A 49 29.25 -9.30 -30.08
N MET A 50 28.11 -9.93 -29.78
CA MET A 50 27.26 -9.55 -28.65
C MET A 50 27.86 -10.26 -27.44
N PRO A 51 28.58 -9.57 -26.53
CA PRO A 51 28.85 -10.15 -25.24
C PRO A 51 27.49 -10.44 -24.58
N GLU A 52 27.17 -11.72 -24.41
CA GLU A 52 26.20 -12.14 -23.39
C GLU A 52 26.78 -11.73 -22.04
N ASP A 53 26.49 -10.49 -21.64
CA ASP A 53 26.56 -10.06 -20.25
C ASP A 53 25.50 -10.88 -19.49
N SER A 54 25.97 -12.03 -19.02
CA SER A 54 25.44 -12.71 -17.86
C SER A 54 25.30 -11.70 -16.72
N GLU A 55 24.10 -11.64 -16.15
CA GLU A 55 23.79 -11.10 -14.82
C GLU A 55 23.70 -9.58 -14.67
N ASP A 56 22.81 -8.95 -15.44
CA ASP A 56 21.98 -7.85 -14.93
C ASP A 56 20.50 -8.26 -14.97
N LEU A 57 20.20 -9.43 -14.41
CA LEU A 57 18.92 -9.56 -13.73
C LEU A 57 19.06 -8.68 -12.50
N ASP A 58 18.83 -7.38 -12.68
CA ASP A 58 18.61 -6.45 -11.59
C ASP A 58 17.61 -7.16 -10.68
N HIS A 59 18.14 -7.72 -9.59
CA HIS A 59 17.45 -7.72 -8.34
C HIS A 59 16.73 -6.38 -8.33
N TYR A 60 15.40 -6.38 -8.22
CA TYR A 60 14.76 -5.24 -7.59
C TYR A 60 15.28 -5.23 -6.14
N GLU A 61 16.58 -4.91 -5.95
CA GLU A 61 17.03 -4.11 -4.85
C GLU A 61 16.10 -2.92 -4.92
N MET A 62 15.14 -2.92 -4.02
CA MET A 62 14.48 -1.71 -3.59
C MET A 62 15.62 -0.74 -3.33
N LYS A 63 15.92 0.10 -4.34
CA LYS A 63 16.96 1.12 -4.33
C LYS A 63 16.98 1.64 -2.91
N GLU A 64 18.11 1.50 -2.21
CA GLU A 64 18.25 2.20 -0.94
C GLU A 64 17.79 3.62 -1.22
N GLU A 65 16.62 4.02 -0.69
CA GLU A 65 16.26 5.41 -0.68
C GLU A 65 17.33 6.03 0.21
N GLU A 66 18.37 6.55 -0.44
CA GLU A 66 19.33 7.46 0.15
C GLU A 66 18.59 8.45 1.05
N PRO A 67 19.20 8.85 2.18
CA PRO A 67 18.51 9.51 3.26
C PRO A 67 17.87 10.81 2.77
N ALA A 68 16.56 10.77 2.48
CA ALA A 68 15.57 11.84 2.42
C ALA A 68 16.01 13.30 2.13
N ASP A 69 17.09 13.57 1.39
CA ASP A 69 17.59 14.95 1.26
C ASP A 69 16.83 15.76 0.19
N GLY A 70 15.97 15.08 -0.59
CA GLY A 70 15.02 15.69 -1.52
C GLY A 70 13.60 15.96 -0.97
N LYS A 71 13.24 15.43 0.22
CA LYS A 71 11.86 15.45 0.75
C LYS A 71 11.45 16.74 1.51
N LYS A 72 12.27 17.79 1.49
CA LYS A 72 12.02 19.00 2.30
C LYS A 72 10.81 19.84 1.85
N THR A 73 10.37 19.76 0.59
CA THR A 73 9.25 20.58 0.06
C THR A 73 7.87 19.95 0.29
N GLU A 74 7.77 18.62 0.32
CA GLU A 74 6.49 17.92 0.50
C GLU A 74 6.02 17.88 1.95
N ASP A 75 6.95 17.90 2.90
CA ASP A 75 6.62 17.92 4.33
C ASP A 75 6.70 19.34 4.93
N GLU A 76 6.93 20.35 4.08
CA GLU A 76 6.96 21.75 4.49
C GLU A 76 5.61 22.19 5.07
N GLY A 77 5.65 22.69 6.31
CA GLY A 77 4.46 23.09 7.06
C GLY A 77 3.74 21.96 7.80
N ILE A 78 4.30 20.76 7.91
CA ILE A 78 3.76 19.68 8.77
C ILE A 78 4.40 19.79 10.17
N GLY A 79 3.60 19.62 11.23
CA GLY A 79 4.08 19.61 12.62
C GLY A 79 4.99 18.41 12.93
N LYS A 80 5.88 18.55 13.92
CA LYS A 80 6.85 17.49 14.28
C LYS A 80 6.17 16.19 14.70
N GLU A 81 5.08 16.26 15.48
CA GLU A 81 4.34 15.06 15.87
C GLU A 81 3.75 14.32 14.66
N ASN A 82 3.20 15.06 13.70
CA ASN A 82 2.56 14.50 12.51
C ASN A 82 3.60 13.90 11.55
N LEU A 83 4.79 14.51 11.47
CA LEU A 83 5.90 13.96 10.70
C LEU A 83 6.35 12.59 11.25
N ALA A 84 6.44 12.46 12.58
CA ALA A 84 6.77 11.20 13.21
C ALA A 84 5.72 10.11 12.92
N ILE A 85 4.44 10.47 12.84
CA ILE A 85 3.36 9.55 12.42
C ILE A 85 3.58 9.10 10.98
N LEU A 86 3.86 10.02 10.05
CA LEU A 86 4.12 9.69 8.64
C LEU A 86 5.34 8.77 8.46
N GLU A 87 6.41 9.01 9.21
CA GLU A 87 7.60 8.13 9.21
C GLU A 87 7.29 6.75 9.77
N LYS A 88 6.50 6.68 10.86
CA LYS A 88 6.07 5.42 11.46
C LYS A 88 5.25 4.59 10.47
N ILE A 89 4.33 5.20 9.74
CA ILE A 89 3.52 4.51 8.72
C ILE A 89 4.41 3.97 7.60
N LYS A 90 5.32 4.79 7.05
CA LYS A 90 6.25 4.35 5.98
C LYS A 90 7.09 3.15 6.43
N LYS A 91 7.58 3.18 7.68
CA LYS A 91 8.34 2.08 8.26
C LYS A 91 7.50 0.81 8.42
N ASN A 92 6.29 0.94 8.96
CA ASN A 92 5.37 -0.20 9.12
C ASN A 92 5.01 -0.80 7.76
N GLN A 93 4.72 0.03 6.76
CA GLN A 93 4.41 -0.45 5.41
C GLN A 93 5.55 -1.29 4.82
N ARG A 94 6.81 -0.82 4.94
CA ARG A 94 7.99 -1.59 4.51
C ARG A 94 8.08 -2.94 5.23
N GLN A 95 7.78 -2.96 6.52
CA GLN A 95 7.79 -4.19 7.32
C GLN A 95 6.66 -5.15 6.90
N ASP A 96 5.47 -4.65 6.61
CA ASP A 96 4.33 -5.45 6.18
C ASP A 96 4.57 -6.07 4.80
N TYR A 97 5.25 -5.35 3.89
CA TYR A 97 5.72 -5.90 2.61
C TYR A 97 6.67 -7.08 2.82
N LEU A 98 7.64 -6.95 3.72
CA LEU A 98 8.59 -8.04 4.03
C LEU A 98 7.90 -9.25 4.67
N ASN A 99 6.86 -9.01 5.46
CA ASN A 99 6.11 -10.05 6.15
C ASN A 99 4.96 -10.65 5.32
N GLY A 100 4.71 -10.15 4.10
CA GLY A 100 3.57 -10.56 3.27
C GLY A 100 2.19 -10.19 3.87
N ALA A 101 2.15 -9.27 4.83
CA ALA A 101 0.95 -8.82 5.54
C ALA A 101 0.40 -7.50 4.96
N VAL A 102 0.69 -7.23 3.69
CA VAL A 102 0.35 -5.97 3.02
C VAL A 102 -1.15 -5.73 3.07
N SER A 103 -1.54 -4.61 3.69
CA SER A 103 -2.93 -4.16 3.70
C SER A 103 -3.20 -3.25 2.50
N GLY A 104 -4.14 -3.67 1.65
CA GLY A 104 -4.63 -2.94 0.48
C GLY A 104 -3.66 -2.82 -0.70
N SER A 105 -3.99 -1.92 -1.64
CA SER A 105 -3.24 -1.73 -2.89
C SER A 105 -2.19 -0.62 -2.77
N VAL A 106 -1.14 -0.69 -3.59
CA VAL A 106 -0.10 0.37 -3.65
C VAL A 106 -0.74 1.72 -3.96
N GLN A 107 -1.64 1.75 -4.95
CA GLN A 107 -2.33 2.97 -5.39
C GLN A 107 -3.19 3.59 -4.28
N ALA A 108 -3.97 2.78 -3.56
CA ALA A 108 -4.78 3.26 -2.45
C ALA A 108 -3.89 3.78 -1.31
N THR A 109 -2.81 3.05 -1.00
CA THR A 109 -1.87 3.45 0.04
C THR A 109 -1.20 4.79 -0.27
N ASP A 110 -0.72 4.98 -1.50
CA ASP A 110 -0.09 6.22 -1.94
C ASP A 110 -1.08 7.39 -1.90
N ARG A 111 -2.33 7.14 -2.33
CA ARG A 111 -3.38 8.17 -2.26
C ARG A 111 -3.69 8.56 -0.81
N LEU A 112 -3.83 7.59 0.10
CA LEU A 112 -4.09 7.85 1.52
C LEU A 112 -2.94 8.60 2.20
N MET A 113 -1.69 8.23 1.89
CA MET A 113 -0.50 8.95 2.37
C MET A 113 -0.49 10.41 1.88
N LYS A 114 -0.96 10.66 0.65
CA LYS A 114 -1.10 12.02 0.13
C LYS A 114 -2.21 12.79 0.85
N GLU A 115 -3.40 12.20 1.03
CA GLU A 115 -4.50 12.85 1.77
C GLU A 115 -4.11 13.19 3.21
N LEU A 116 -3.44 12.27 3.92
CA LEU A 116 -3.00 12.50 5.29
C LEU A 116 -1.98 13.65 5.39
N ARG A 117 -1.05 13.72 4.42
CA ARG A 117 -0.10 14.85 4.31
C ARG A 117 -0.81 16.18 4.04
N ASP A 118 -1.75 16.18 3.10
CA ASP A 118 -2.54 17.37 2.74
C ASP A 118 -3.35 17.85 3.95
N ILE A 119 -3.95 16.94 4.72
CA ILE A 119 -4.64 17.23 5.99
C ILE A 119 -3.70 17.89 6.99
N TYR A 120 -2.54 17.31 7.27
CA TYR A 120 -1.61 17.87 8.26
C TYR A 120 -1.03 19.23 7.87
N ARG A 121 -0.95 19.53 6.57
CA ARG A 121 -0.57 20.85 6.07
C ARG A 121 -1.71 21.86 6.16
N SER A 122 -2.96 21.41 6.11
CA SER A 122 -4.13 22.26 5.98
C SER A 122 -4.30 23.24 7.14
N PRO A 123 -4.77 24.48 6.88
CA PRO A 123 -5.12 25.43 7.94
C PRO A 123 -6.22 24.92 8.87
N SER A 124 -7.15 24.09 8.37
CA SER A 124 -8.25 23.54 9.16
C SER A 124 -7.78 22.55 10.21
N PHE A 125 -6.82 21.68 9.88
CA PHE A 125 -6.22 20.80 10.86
C PHE A 125 -5.41 21.61 11.89
N LYS A 126 -4.58 22.57 11.42
CA LYS A 126 -3.78 23.43 12.31
C LYS A 126 -4.61 24.37 13.20
N GLY A 127 -5.78 24.77 12.73
CA GLY A 127 -6.75 25.57 13.48
C GLY A 127 -7.48 24.78 14.58
N GLY A 128 -7.24 23.46 14.64
CA GLY A 128 -7.86 22.57 15.62
C GLY A 128 -9.36 22.42 15.42
N TYR A 129 -9.86 22.49 14.18
CA TYR A 129 -11.27 22.22 13.89
C TYR A 129 -11.57 20.72 14.02
N TYR A 130 -10.61 19.89 13.66
CA TYR A 130 -10.67 18.45 13.80
C TYR A 130 -9.28 17.87 14.09
N ALA A 131 -9.24 16.68 14.68
CA ALA A 131 -8.04 15.88 14.89
C ALA A 131 -8.19 14.53 14.17
N VAL A 132 -7.07 13.95 13.73
CA VAL A 132 -7.03 12.66 13.02
C VAL A 132 -6.08 11.72 13.75
N GLU A 133 -6.57 10.53 14.06
CA GLU A 133 -5.84 9.47 14.75
C GLU A 133 -5.97 8.16 13.96
N LEU A 134 -4.86 7.48 13.70
CA LEU A 134 -4.89 6.19 13.00
C LEU A 134 -5.22 5.06 13.97
N VAL A 135 -6.20 4.24 13.63
CA VAL A 135 -6.63 3.11 14.46
C VAL A 135 -5.64 1.97 14.24
N ASN A 136 -5.00 1.51 15.31
CA ASN A 136 -3.97 0.45 15.27
C ASN A 136 -2.82 0.73 14.29
N ASP A 137 -2.43 2.00 14.14
CA ASP A 137 -1.44 2.44 13.13
C ASP A 137 -1.83 2.09 11.68
N SER A 138 -3.10 1.78 11.41
CA SER A 138 -3.60 1.46 10.09
C SER A 138 -3.87 2.72 9.28
N LEU A 139 -3.29 2.79 8.08
CA LEU A 139 -3.59 3.85 7.13
C LEU A 139 -5.01 3.70 6.52
N TYR A 140 -5.68 2.56 6.69
CA TYR A 140 -7.01 2.32 6.14
C TYR A 140 -8.15 2.57 7.13
N ASP A 141 -7.86 2.88 8.39
CA ASP A 141 -8.86 3.10 9.43
C ASP A 141 -8.51 4.31 10.31
N TRP A 142 -9.26 5.39 10.16
CA TRP A 142 -8.98 6.68 10.81
C TRP A 142 -10.11 7.07 11.75
N ASN A 143 -9.74 7.53 12.93
CA ASN A 143 -10.61 8.22 13.86
C ASN A 143 -10.45 9.72 13.71
N VAL A 144 -11.51 10.39 13.25
CA VAL A 144 -11.54 11.85 13.07
C VAL A 144 -12.42 12.46 14.15
N LYS A 145 -11.83 13.24 15.04
CA LYS A 145 -12.55 13.97 16.11
C LYS A 145 -12.88 15.36 15.60
N LEU A 146 -14.15 15.69 15.47
CA LEU A 146 -14.60 17.06 15.20
C LEU A 146 -14.64 17.83 16.51
N LEU A 147 -13.74 18.80 16.66
CA LEU A 147 -13.53 19.57 17.89
C LEU A 147 -14.29 20.90 17.88
N LYS A 148 -14.50 21.47 16.70
CA LYS A 148 -15.22 22.73 16.52
C LYS A 148 -16.31 22.57 15.47
N VAL A 149 -17.50 23.00 15.83
CA VAL A 149 -18.66 23.15 14.95
C VAL A 149 -19.08 24.62 14.93
N ASP A 150 -19.97 24.99 14.01
CA ASP A 150 -20.50 26.35 13.91
C ASP A 150 -21.12 26.79 15.24
N GLU A 151 -20.63 27.90 15.82
CA GLU A 151 -21.05 28.41 17.13
C GLU A 151 -22.53 28.82 17.14
N ASP A 152 -23.08 29.18 15.98
CA ASP A 152 -24.48 29.57 15.83
C ASP A 152 -25.42 28.36 15.69
N SER A 153 -24.87 27.14 15.63
CA SER A 153 -25.65 25.90 15.46
C SER A 153 -26.21 25.36 16.79
N ALA A 154 -27.37 24.72 16.72
CA ALA A 154 -27.91 23.96 17.86
C ALA A 154 -26.94 22.87 18.33
N LEU A 155 -26.20 22.26 17.40
CA LEU A 155 -25.20 21.23 17.68
C LEU A 155 -24.08 21.73 18.57
N HIS A 156 -23.66 22.99 18.44
CA HIS A 156 -22.65 23.59 19.31
C HIS A 156 -23.09 23.58 20.77
N ASN A 157 -24.34 24.01 21.03
CA ASN A 157 -24.91 24.02 22.36
C ASN A 157 -25.05 22.59 22.92
N ASP A 158 -25.49 21.64 22.09
CA ASP A 158 -25.59 20.23 22.49
C ASP A 158 -24.22 19.64 22.88
N LEU A 159 -23.15 19.98 22.15
CA LEU A 159 -21.78 19.56 22.48
C LEU A 159 -21.27 20.20 23.78
N GLN A 160 -21.62 21.45 24.08
CA GLN A 160 -21.30 22.06 25.38
C GLN A 160 -22.01 21.34 26.53
N ILE A 161 -23.27 20.97 26.35
CA ILE A 161 -24.02 20.18 27.35
C ILE A 161 -23.39 18.79 27.51
N LEU A 162 -22.96 18.17 26.42
CA LEU A 162 -22.26 16.88 26.45
C LEU A 162 -20.92 16.99 27.22
N LYS A 163 -20.21 18.12 27.05
CA LYS A 163 -18.99 18.43 27.80
C LYS A 163 -19.25 18.46 29.31
N GLU A 164 -20.34 19.09 29.74
CA GLU A 164 -20.71 19.18 31.15
C GLU A 164 -21.13 17.82 31.74
N LYS A 165 -21.80 16.98 30.95
CA LYS A 165 -22.32 15.68 31.41
C LYS A 165 -21.29 14.55 31.38
N GLU A 166 -20.59 14.41 30.25
CA GLU A 166 -19.74 13.25 29.94
C GLU A 166 -18.27 13.65 29.81
N GLY A 167 -17.93 14.93 29.94
CA GLY A 167 -16.56 15.43 29.82
C GLY A 167 -16.02 15.45 28.38
N THR A 168 -16.89 15.26 27.39
CA THR A 168 -16.52 15.11 25.98
C THR A 168 -17.23 16.16 25.13
N ASP A 169 -16.50 16.92 24.32
CA ASP A 169 -17.03 18.02 23.50
C ASP A 169 -16.77 17.84 21.99
N PHE A 170 -16.52 16.60 21.57
CA PHE A 170 -16.22 16.29 20.18
C PHE A 170 -17.13 15.20 19.61
N ILE A 171 -17.29 15.24 18.28
CA ILE A 171 -17.93 14.16 17.53
C ILE A 171 -16.84 13.28 16.95
N LEU A 172 -16.81 12.02 17.36
CA LEU A 172 -15.91 11.02 16.84
C LEU A 172 -16.53 10.37 15.60
N LEU A 173 -15.89 10.59 14.46
CA LEU A 173 -16.17 9.92 13.21
C LEU A 173 -15.11 8.85 12.97
N ASN A 174 -15.52 7.75 12.37
CA ASN A 174 -14.62 6.70 11.91
C ASN A 174 -14.71 6.59 10.39
N PHE A 175 -13.54 6.64 9.75
CA PHE A 175 -13.35 6.57 8.31
C PHE A 175 -12.62 5.27 7.99
N SER A 176 -13.29 4.38 7.26
CA SER A 176 -12.71 3.14 6.78
C SER A 176 -12.56 3.20 5.27
N PHE A 177 -11.33 2.99 4.81
CA PHE A 177 -10.94 2.98 3.41
C PHE A 177 -10.77 1.54 2.94
N LYS A 178 -11.11 1.29 1.67
CA LYS A 178 -10.90 0.00 1.01
C LYS A 178 -9.74 0.10 0.01
N ASP A 179 -9.29 -1.06 -0.45
CA ASP A 179 -8.18 -1.22 -1.39
C ASP A 179 -8.40 -0.54 -2.75
N ASN A 180 -9.66 -0.25 -3.08
CA ASN A 180 -10.08 0.42 -4.30
C ASN A 180 -10.28 1.94 -4.14
N PHE A 181 -9.90 2.51 -2.99
CA PHE A 181 -9.83 3.96 -2.83
C PHE A 181 -8.80 4.54 -3.83
N PRO A 182 -9.06 5.67 -4.53
CA PRO A 182 -10.17 6.62 -4.34
C PRO A 182 -11.39 6.39 -5.23
N PHE A 183 -11.48 5.25 -5.93
CA PHE A 183 -12.62 4.95 -6.80
C PHE A 183 -13.87 4.63 -5.99
N ASP A 184 -13.70 3.88 -4.91
CA ASP A 184 -14.75 3.69 -3.92
C ASP A 184 -14.65 4.75 -2.81
N PRO A 185 -15.78 5.37 -2.43
CA PRO A 185 -15.78 6.34 -1.35
C PRO A 185 -15.44 5.66 -0.01
N PRO A 186 -14.84 6.41 0.94
CA PRO A 186 -14.64 5.90 2.29
C PRO A 186 -15.98 5.61 2.96
N PHE A 187 -16.03 4.55 3.76
CA PHE A 187 -17.16 4.32 4.65
C PHE A 187 -16.99 5.16 5.91
N VAL A 188 -17.92 6.10 6.12
CA VAL A 188 -17.88 7.03 7.25
C VAL A 188 -19.05 6.75 8.18
N ARG A 189 -18.77 6.66 9.48
CA ARG A 189 -19.79 6.48 10.51
C ARG A 189 -19.52 7.36 11.73
N VAL A 190 -20.58 7.74 12.43
CA VAL A 190 -20.48 8.38 13.75
C VAL A 190 -20.24 7.27 14.79
N VAL A 191 -19.21 7.43 15.61
CA VAL A 191 -18.89 6.53 16.73
C VAL A 191 -19.54 7.04 18.01
N SER A 192 -19.41 8.34 18.29
CA SER A 192 -19.96 9.00 19.47
C SER A 192 -19.95 10.52 19.29
N PRO A 193 -20.84 11.29 19.94
CA PRO A 193 -22.06 10.84 20.62
C PRO A 193 -23.12 10.34 19.62
N VAL A 194 -24.23 9.79 20.13
CA VAL A 194 -25.39 9.50 19.29
C VAL A 194 -26.06 10.83 18.92
N LEU A 195 -26.06 11.15 17.63
CA LEU A 195 -26.74 12.32 17.12
C LEU A 195 -28.19 11.96 16.81
N SER A 196 -29.15 12.66 17.43
CA SER A 196 -30.58 12.48 17.19
C SER A 196 -31.21 13.84 16.89
N GLY A 197 -31.81 14.02 15.71
CA GLY A 197 -32.48 15.28 15.34
C GLY A 197 -32.30 15.67 13.88
N GLY A 198 -32.81 14.83 12.96
CA GLY A 198 -32.96 15.17 11.54
C GLY A 198 -34.31 15.80 11.25
#